data_AF-A0AAQ3KB57-F1
#
_entry.id   AF-A0AAQ3KB57-F1
#
_cell.length_a   1.000
_cell.length_b   1.000
_cell.length_c   1.000
_cell.angle_alpha   90.00
_cell.angle_beta   90.00
_cell.angle_gamma   90.00
#
_symmetry.space_group_name_H-M   'P 1'
#
loop_
_entity.id
_entity.type
_entity.pdbx_description
1 polymer ?
#
loop_
_entity_poly.entity_id
_entity_poly.type
_entity_poly.pdbx_seq_one_letter_code
_entity_poly.pdbx_strand_id
1 'polypeptide(L)'
;MNQSLKDPHLLPARLTFLPKTATSPKTSNTISHLSFAPSLSPSLCYVPTFATSFSEICKVVAAILHIGNVEFKAEEADSSMKLIRKELGPKFKELLELGKPGVVASILAACERLETLSHECCHALSTAVNLDSESPSFIVPHILFLESYFRDKSSWKWPPYDKMHVLGCLMLQIIFRYPMVSFFMSLTSMDAAHVLQIAKDARGGHVIEAFLSSYVSTKMKLKVVTKLQDHYAELAMGTASSFTVEKCFASSNMSLKDNIAAELLAARAELSKTKHGPYLLKKLDIDG
;
A
#
# COMPACT_ATOMS: atom_id res chain seq x y z
N MET A 1 29.52 -61.63 -36.36
CA MET A 1 28.55 -60.53 -36.49
C MET A 1 29.19 -59.27 -35.92
N ASN A 2 29.27 -58.26 -36.78
CA ASN A 2 30.03 -57.01 -36.73
C ASN A 2 29.54 -56.02 -35.64
N GLN A 3 30.46 -55.40 -34.87
CA GLN A 3 30.88 -53.98 -34.91
C GLN A 3 29.92 -52.91 -34.29
N SER A 4 30.48 -52.18 -33.32
CA SER A 4 30.73 -50.72 -33.38
C SER A 4 29.61 -49.69 -33.07
N LEU A 5 29.94 -48.82 -32.10
CA LEU A 5 29.85 -47.35 -32.09
C LEU A 5 28.49 -46.58 -31.95
N LYS A 6 28.46 -45.80 -30.85
CA LYS A 6 28.21 -44.32 -30.72
C LYS A 6 26.81 -43.71 -31.04
N ASP A 7 26.18 -43.17 -29.97
CA ASP A 7 25.69 -41.78 -29.67
C ASP A 7 25.10 -40.88 -30.80
N PRO A 8 24.22 -39.86 -30.55
CA PRO A 8 24.11 -39.00 -29.33
C PRO A 8 22.67 -38.46 -28.98
N HIS A 9 22.60 -37.53 -27.99
CA HIS A 9 21.50 -36.63 -27.56
C HIS A 9 20.54 -37.22 -26.50
N LEU A 10 20.30 -36.64 -25.31
CA LEU A 10 20.30 -35.24 -24.87
C LEU A 10 20.50 -35.17 -23.33
N LEU A 11 21.34 -34.23 -22.90
CA LEU A 11 21.74 -33.76 -21.54
C LEU A 11 20.56 -33.47 -20.55
N PRO A 12 20.79 -33.05 -19.26
CA PRO A 12 21.89 -33.37 -18.33
C PRO A 12 21.53 -33.47 -16.80
N ALA A 13 22.49 -34.01 -16.05
CA ALA A 13 23.10 -33.57 -14.77
C ALA A 13 22.21 -33.03 -13.62
N ARG A 14 22.13 -33.72 -12.47
CA ARG A 14 23.09 -33.67 -11.33
C ARG A 14 23.34 -32.26 -10.76
N LEU A 15 22.57 -31.93 -9.72
CA LEU A 15 22.92 -30.97 -8.68
C LEU A 15 24.27 -31.36 -8.03
N THR A 16 25.27 -30.50 -8.17
CA THR A 16 26.51 -30.51 -7.38
C THR A 16 26.68 -29.17 -6.66
N PHE A 17 27.34 -29.23 -5.51
CA PHE A 17 27.36 -28.29 -4.39
C PHE A 17 28.15 -26.96 -4.59
N LEU A 18 27.69 -25.92 -3.85
CA LEU A 18 28.43 -24.80 -3.19
C LEU A 18 28.98 -23.62 -4.04
N PRO A 19 29.11 -22.36 -3.50
CA PRO A 19 29.52 -22.05 -2.12
C PRO A 19 28.78 -20.93 -1.35
N LYS A 20 28.97 -21.01 -0.01
CA LYS A 20 28.83 -19.93 0.97
C LYS A 20 29.73 -18.75 0.59
N THR A 21 29.18 -17.54 0.48
CA THR A 21 29.79 -16.26 0.93
C THR A 21 28.84 -15.10 0.61
N ALA A 22 28.68 -14.17 1.57
CA ALA A 22 28.43 -12.73 1.40
C ALA A 22 27.48 -12.18 2.49
N THR A 23 28.06 -11.91 3.66
CA THR A 23 27.63 -10.82 4.54
C THR A 23 27.78 -9.48 3.78
N SER A 24 26.69 -8.95 3.22
CA SER A 24 26.59 -7.52 2.88
C SER A 24 25.11 -7.06 2.80
N PRO A 25 24.77 -5.82 3.20
CA PRO A 25 23.39 -5.33 3.34
C PRO A 25 22.80 -4.82 2.01
N LYS A 26 22.96 -5.56 0.91
CA LYS A 26 22.48 -5.16 -0.42
C LYS A 26 21.68 -6.26 -1.11
N THR A 27 20.51 -6.57 -0.56
CA THR A 27 19.43 -7.31 -1.27
C THR A 27 18.08 -6.94 -0.64
N SER A 28 17.74 -5.65 -0.65
CA SER A 28 16.39 -5.17 -0.30
C SER A 28 15.53 -4.83 -1.52
N ASN A 29 16.04 -5.02 -2.74
CA ASN A 29 15.35 -4.64 -3.98
C ASN A 29 15.15 -5.85 -4.89
N THR A 30 14.20 -6.72 -4.53
CA THR A 30 13.53 -7.58 -5.52
C THR A 30 12.11 -7.95 -5.05
N ILE A 31 11.34 -6.97 -4.57
CA ILE A 31 9.89 -7.12 -4.33
C ILE A 31 9.15 -5.95 -5.01
N SER A 32 9.48 -5.70 -6.29
CA SER A 32 8.77 -4.75 -7.14
C SER A 32 8.22 -5.38 -8.42
N HIS A 33 8.24 -6.71 -8.53
CA HIS A 33 7.71 -7.46 -9.68
C HIS A 33 6.69 -8.54 -9.31
N LEU A 34 6.01 -8.42 -8.15
CA LEU A 34 4.89 -9.29 -7.80
C LEU A 34 3.57 -8.53 -7.90
N SER A 35 3.27 -8.04 -9.09
CA SER A 35 1.90 -7.84 -9.54
C SER A 35 1.45 -9.12 -10.25
N PHE A 36 0.42 -9.77 -9.69
CA PHE A 36 -0.47 -10.72 -10.36
C PHE A 36 0.18 -12.00 -10.95
N ALA A 37 0.25 -13.06 -10.14
CA ALA A 37 0.28 -14.43 -10.66
C ALA A 37 -0.52 -15.35 -9.71
N PRO A 38 -1.69 -15.87 -10.12
CA PRO A 38 -2.45 -16.84 -9.34
C PRO A 38 -1.89 -18.24 -9.62
N SER A 39 -0.68 -18.52 -9.12
CA SER A 39 -0.09 -19.87 -8.97
C SER A 39 1.42 -19.75 -8.80
N LEU A 40 1.89 -19.56 -7.56
CA LEU A 40 3.25 -19.96 -7.21
C LEU A 40 3.21 -20.89 -6.01
N SER A 41 3.89 -22.02 -6.17
CA SER A 41 4.02 -23.07 -5.17
C SER A 41 4.73 -22.55 -3.91
N PRO A 42 4.47 -23.14 -2.72
CA PRO A 42 4.91 -22.59 -1.43
C PRO A 42 6.43 -22.58 -1.16
N SER A 43 7.28 -22.94 -2.11
CA SER A 43 8.68 -23.28 -1.85
C SER A 43 9.71 -22.17 -2.11
N LEU A 44 9.30 -20.94 -2.49
CA LEU A 44 10.27 -19.90 -2.91
C LEU A 44 10.37 -18.64 -2.02
N CYS A 45 9.78 -18.63 -0.82
CA CYS A 45 9.93 -17.51 0.13
C CYS A 45 10.54 -17.98 1.45
N TYR A 46 11.81 -18.39 1.44
CA TYR A 46 12.55 -18.71 2.67
C TYR A 46 13.79 -17.82 2.78
N VAL A 47 13.62 -16.63 3.37
CA VAL A 47 14.72 -15.76 3.81
C VAL A 47 14.93 -15.99 5.32
N PRO A 48 16.15 -16.16 5.84
CA PRO A 48 16.37 -16.67 7.21
C PRO A 48 15.88 -15.75 8.34
N THR A 49 15.69 -14.45 8.09
CA THR A 49 15.11 -13.48 9.05
C THR A 49 13.60 -13.61 9.21
N PHE A 50 12.91 -14.34 8.32
CA PHE A 50 11.47 -14.61 8.41
C PHE A 50 11.14 -15.78 9.34
N ALA A 51 12.07 -16.68 9.68
CA ALA A 51 11.74 -17.96 10.32
C ALA A 51 11.08 -17.83 11.71
N THR A 52 11.45 -16.83 12.52
CA THR A 52 10.84 -16.59 13.85
C THR A 52 9.51 -15.85 13.76
N SER A 53 9.32 -14.98 12.76
CA SER A 53 8.04 -14.29 12.51
C SER A 53 7.05 -15.14 11.71
N PHE A 54 7.53 -16.10 10.90
CA PHE A 54 6.69 -16.95 10.06
C PHE A 54 5.84 -17.91 10.90
N SER A 55 6.35 -18.45 12.01
CA SER A 55 5.54 -19.27 12.92
C SER A 55 4.38 -18.47 13.51
N GLU A 56 4.61 -17.23 13.95
CA GLU A 56 3.56 -16.36 14.50
C GLU A 56 2.59 -15.88 13.42
N ILE A 57 3.08 -15.57 12.21
CA ILE A 57 2.23 -15.25 11.04
C ILE A 57 1.39 -16.45 10.66
N CYS A 58 1.97 -17.66 10.61
CA CYS A 58 1.23 -18.88 10.32
C CYS A 58 0.24 -19.20 11.42
N LYS A 59 0.50 -18.91 12.70
CA LYS A 59 -0.49 -19.07 13.77
C LYS A 59 -1.62 -18.06 13.64
N VAL A 60 -1.33 -16.78 13.37
CA VAL A 60 -2.35 -15.74 13.18
C VAL A 60 -3.15 -16.01 11.91
N VAL A 61 -2.51 -16.29 10.79
CA VAL A 61 -3.16 -16.62 9.51
C VAL A 61 -3.87 -17.96 9.59
N ALA A 62 -3.34 -18.99 10.28
CA ALA A 62 -4.06 -20.24 10.52
C ALA A 62 -5.25 -20.04 11.46
N ALA A 63 -5.16 -19.19 12.48
CA ALA A 63 -6.31 -18.82 13.30
C ALA A 63 -7.38 -18.08 12.48
N ILE A 64 -6.97 -17.15 11.61
CA ILE A 64 -7.86 -16.43 10.68
C ILE A 64 -8.52 -17.43 9.69
N LEU A 65 -7.75 -18.35 9.12
CA LEU A 65 -8.24 -19.38 8.19
C LEU A 65 -9.14 -20.41 8.90
N HIS A 66 -8.83 -20.79 10.14
CA HIS A 66 -9.65 -21.71 10.94
C HIS A 66 -10.97 -21.07 11.38
N ILE A 67 -11.03 -19.74 11.49
CA ILE A 67 -12.28 -18.99 11.70
C ILE A 67 -13.09 -18.90 10.40
N GLY A 68 -12.43 -18.75 9.25
CA GLY A 68 -13.10 -18.67 7.94
C GLY A 68 -13.66 -20.01 7.42
N ASN A 69 -13.10 -21.15 7.86
CA ASN A 69 -13.49 -22.48 7.36
C ASN A 69 -14.51 -23.23 8.24
N VAL A 70 -14.83 -22.74 9.42
CA VAL A 70 -15.74 -23.41 10.35
C VAL A 70 -17.07 -22.68 10.31
N GLU A 71 -18.16 -23.39 10.00
CA GLU A 71 -19.54 -22.99 10.30
C GLU A 71 -19.64 -22.75 11.83
N PHE A 72 -19.21 -21.57 12.29
CA PHE A 72 -19.02 -21.28 13.70
C PHE A 72 -20.37 -20.92 14.33
N LYS A 73 -20.76 -21.66 15.37
CA LYS A 73 -21.88 -21.28 16.24
C LYS A 73 -21.58 -19.90 16.85
N ALA A 74 -22.56 -19.01 16.79
CA ALA A 74 -22.41 -17.57 17.02
C ALA A 74 -21.82 -17.17 18.41
N GLU A 75 -21.99 -18.00 19.45
CA GLU A 75 -21.54 -17.66 20.82
C GLU A 75 -20.03 -17.89 21.06
N GLU A 76 -19.41 -18.92 20.47
CA GLU A 76 -17.96 -19.17 20.61
C GLU A 76 -17.12 -18.25 19.72
N ALA A 77 -17.71 -17.78 18.62
CA ALA A 77 -17.11 -16.80 17.71
C ALA A 77 -16.91 -15.45 18.41
N ASP A 78 -17.87 -14.97 19.21
CA ASP A 78 -17.79 -13.66 19.87
C ASP A 78 -16.68 -13.59 20.94
N SER A 79 -16.51 -14.66 21.73
CA SER A 79 -15.43 -14.74 22.74
C SER A 79 -14.04 -14.78 22.09
N SER A 80 -13.87 -15.59 21.05
CA SER A 80 -12.62 -15.72 20.30
C SER A 80 -12.28 -14.43 19.55
N MET A 81 -13.29 -13.77 18.97
CA MET A 81 -13.17 -12.47 18.30
C MET A 81 -12.74 -11.35 19.26
N LYS A 82 -13.29 -11.33 20.47
CA LYS A 82 -12.88 -10.39 21.54
C LYS A 82 -11.43 -10.58 21.96
N LEU A 83 -10.95 -11.82 22.03
CA LEU A 83 -9.54 -12.11 22.33
C LEU A 83 -8.61 -11.66 21.19
N ILE A 84 -8.96 -11.94 19.94
CA ILE A 84 -8.19 -11.47 18.77
C ILE A 84 -8.12 -9.95 18.77
N ARG A 85 -9.25 -9.26 18.98
CA ARG A 85 -9.31 -7.79 19.10
C ARG A 85 -8.37 -7.25 20.18
N LYS A 86 -8.33 -7.90 21.34
CA LYS A 86 -7.51 -7.47 22.48
C LYS A 86 -6.01 -7.64 22.24
N GLU A 87 -5.63 -8.73 21.56
CA GLU A 87 -4.21 -9.07 21.34
C GLU A 87 -3.62 -8.39 20.09
N LEU A 88 -4.44 -8.08 19.08
CA LEU A 88 -3.95 -7.61 17.78
C LEU A 88 -3.33 -6.22 17.83
N GLY A 89 -3.92 -5.30 18.60
CA GLY A 89 -3.41 -3.93 18.76
C GLY A 89 -1.99 -3.89 19.36
N PRO A 90 -1.77 -4.45 20.56
CA PRO A 90 -0.45 -4.54 21.18
C PRO A 90 0.59 -5.22 20.27
N LYS A 91 0.20 -6.32 19.60
CA LYS A 91 1.07 -7.03 18.66
C LYS A 91 1.42 -6.20 17.43
N PHE A 92 0.48 -5.44 16.86
CA PHE A 92 0.79 -4.55 15.74
C PHE A 92 1.78 -3.47 16.14
N LYS A 93 1.57 -2.86 17.32
CA LYS A 93 2.51 -1.87 17.85
C LYS A 93 3.91 -2.44 18.03
N GLU A 94 4.03 -3.60 18.67
CA GLU A 94 5.31 -4.31 18.85
C GLU A 94 5.97 -4.61 17.50
N LEU A 95 5.23 -5.16 16.53
CA LEU A 95 5.77 -5.49 15.21
C LEU A 95 6.29 -4.25 14.47
N LEU A 96 5.58 -3.12 14.57
CA LEU A 96 6.00 -1.87 13.95
C LEU A 96 7.25 -1.29 14.63
N GLU A 97 7.31 -1.31 15.96
CA GLU A 97 8.47 -0.88 16.75
C GLU A 97 9.71 -1.76 16.51
N LEU A 98 9.50 -3.05 16.25
CA LEU A 98 10.56 -4.00 15.86
C LEU A 98 10.99 -3.88 14.38
N GLY A 99 10.45 -2.92 13.61
CA GLY A 99 10.78 -2.76 12.20
C GLY A 99 10.28 -3.90 11.32
N LYS A 100 9.15 -4.53 11.69
CA LYS A 100 8.51 -5.63 10.94
C LYS A 100 7.16 -5.24 10.30
N PRO A 101 7.05 -4.11 9.57
CA PRO A 101 5.79 -3.69 8.97
C PRO A 101 5.27 -4.64 7.89
N GLY A 102 6.14 -5.44 7.27
CA GLY A 102 5.73 -6.43 6.27
C GLY A 102 4.80 -7.50 6.85
N VAL A 103 4.92 -7.79 8.14
CA VAL A 103 4.03 -8.73 8.84
C VAL A 103 2.63 -8.15 8.96
N VAL A 104 2.54 -6.89 9.42
CA VAL A 104 1.26 -6.17 9.57
C VAL A 104 0.57 -6.02 8.21
N ALA A 105 1.32 -5.67 7.16
CA ALA A 105 0.78 -5.56 5.81
C ALA A 105 0.24 -6.91 5.30
N SER A 106 0.95 -8.01 5.59
CA SER A 106 0.53 -9.35 5.19
C SER A 106 -0.74 -9.81 5.90
N ILE A 107 -0.90 -9.47 7.19
CA ILE A 107 -2.12 -9.73 7.96
C ILE A 107 -3.29 -8.94 7.36
N LEU A 108 -3.12 -7.62 7.11
CA LEU A 108 -4.14 -6.78 6.50
C LEU A 108 -4.58 -7.32 5.12
N ALA A 109 -3.63 -7.71 4.28
CA ALA A 109 -3.92 -8.29 2.96
C ALA A 109 -4.61 -9.66 3.06
N ALA A 110 -4.31 -10.45 4.09
CA ALA A 110 -4.99 -11.73 4.33
C ALA A 110 -6.44 -11.51 4.81
N CYS A 111 -6.65 -10.58 5.75
CA CYS A 111 -7.97 -10.18 6.23
C CYS A 111 -8.83 -9.62 5.10
N GLU A 112 -8.23 -8.87 4.17
CA GLU A 112 -8.91 -8.43 2.97
C GLU A 112 -9.35 -9.58 2.08
N ARG A 113 -8.42 -10.48 1.72
CA ARG A 113 -8.73 -11.60 0.83
C ARG A 113 -9.78 -12.56 1.41
N LEU A 114 -9.82 -12.68 2.73
CA LEU A 114 -10.73 -13.58 3.44
C LEU A 114 -12.00 -12.86 3.94
N GLU A 115 -12.14 -11.56 3.67
CA GLU A 115 -13.27 -10.72 4.10
C GLU A 115 -13.62 -10.84 5.60
N THR A 116 -12.58 -11.01 6.43
CA THR A 116 -12.71 -11.24 7.88
C THR A 116 -11.77 -10.33 8.65
N LEU A 117 -12.18 -9.92 9.85
CA LEU A 117 -11.35 -9.14 10.79
C LEU A 117 -10.88 -7.76 10.26
N SER A 118 -11.42 -7.27 9.15
CA SER A 118 -10.95 -6.03 8.51
C SER A 118 -11.09 -4.81 9.44
N HIS A 119 -12.22 -4.69 10.15
CA HIS A 119 -12.46 -3.59 11.07
C HIS A 119 -11.51 -3.64 12.28
N GLU A 120 -11.31 -4.84 12.81
CA GLU A 120 -10.41 -5.14 13.93
C GLU A 120 -8.97 -4.82 13.59
N CYS A 121 -8.51 -5.22 12.40
CA CYS A 121 -7.17 -4.92 11.93
C CYS A 121 -6.96 -3.43 11.67
N CYS A 122 -7.95 -2.74 11.09
CA CYS A 122 -7.88 -1.28 10.90
C CYS A 122 -7.81 -0.55 12.23
N HIS A 123 -8.62 -0.96 13.20
CA HIS A 123 -8.60 -0.40 14.56
C HIS A 123 -7.26 -0.67 15.26
N ALA A 124 -6.78 -1.91 15.23
CA ALA A 124 -5.49 -2.30 15.80
C ALA A 124 -4.33 -1.50 15.21
N LEU A 125 -4.33 -1.28 13.89
CA LEU A 125 -3.32 -0.45 13.23
C LEU A 125 -3.43 1.02 13.65
N SER A 126 -4.65 1.58 13.70
CA SER A 126 -4.88 2.95 14.17
C SER A 126 -4.32 3.16 15.58
N THR A 127 -4.55 2.22 16.49
CA THR A 127 -4.02 2.27 17.86
C THR A 127 -2.51 2.09 17.91
N ALA A 128 -1.94 1.27 17.02
CA ALA A 128 -0.50 1.04 16.99
C ALA A 128 0.31 2.27 16.54
N VAL A 129 -0.26 3.08 15.63
CA VAL A 129 0.43 4.24 15.01
C VAL A 129 0.05 5.59 15.61
N ASN A 130 -0.91 5.64 16.53
CA ASN A 130 -1.32 6.86 17.21
C ASN A 130 -0.82 6.84 18.66
N LEU A 131 -0.29 7.96 19.17
CA LEU A 131 -0.12 8.09 20.62
C LEU A 131 -1.48 8.35 21.29
N ASP A 132 -1.64 7.92 22.54
CA ASP A 132 -2.91 8.07 23.28
C ASP A 132 -3.34 9.53 23.45
N SER A 133 -2.39 10.47 23.33
CA SER A 133 -2.60 11.92 23.42
C SER A 133 -2.80 12.61 22.06
N GLU A 134 -2.65 11.90 20.95
CA GLU A 134 -2.63 12.49 19.62
C GLU A 134 -4.01 12.46 18.95
N SER A 135 -4.33 13.57 18.29
CA SER A 135 -5.52 13.65 17.44
C SER A 135 -5.46 12.58 16.33
N PRO A 136 -6.59 11.93 15.99
CA PRO A 136 -6.68 11.01 14.85
C PRO A 136 -6.23 11.61 13.52
N SER A 137 -6.04 12.93 13.44
CA SER A 137 -5.50 13.63 12.27
C SER A 137 -4.13 13.11 11.80
N PHE A 138 -3.33 12.50 12.68
CA PHE A 138 -1.95 12.10 12.37
C PHE A 138 -1.77 10.64 11.92
N ILE A 139 -2.83 9.82 11.95
CA ILE A 139 -2.77 8.40 11.61
C ILE A 139 -2.18 8.15 10.21
N VAL A 140 -2.71 8.84 9.19
CA VAL A 140 -2.24 8.70 7.80
C VAL A 140 -0.80 9.21 7.64
N PRO A 141 -0.42 10.41 8.12
CA PRO A 141 0.97 10.86 8.14
C PRO A 141 1.95 9.85 8.76
N HIS A 142 1.63 9.28 9.92
CA HIS A 142 2.49 8.30 10.59
C HIS A 142 2.66 7.03 9.77
N ILE A 143 1.61 6.57 9.08
CA ILE A 143 1.70 5.39 8.21
C ILE A 143 2.48 5.69 6.92
N LEU A 144 2.29 6.87 6.32
CA LEU A 144 3.02 7.29 5.12
C LEU A 144 4.53 7.35 5.37
N PHE A 145 4.94 7.75 6.56
CA PHE A 145 6.35 7.85 6.97
C PHE A 145 6.70 6.91 8.12
N LEU A 146 6.19 5.68 8.05
CA LEU A 146 6.26 4.67 9.12
C LEU A 146 7.67 4.53 9.72
N GLU A 147 8.70 4.40 8.89
CA GLU A 147 10.08 4.23 9.37
C GLU A 147 10.61 5.48 10.10
N SER A 148 10.34 6.67 9.56
CA SER A 148 10.74 7.96 10.18
C SER A 148 9.98 8.19 11.48
N TYR A 149 8.69 7.89 11.50
CA TYR A 149 7.84 8.01 12.69
C TYR A 149 8.29 7.10 13.83
N PHE A 150 8.51 5.80 13.56
CA PHE A 150 8.92 4.87 14.62
C PHE A 150 10.38 5.08 15.08
N ARG A 151 11.21 5.77 14.29
CA ARG A 151 12.57 6.18 14.69
C ARG A 151 12.53 7.29 15.75
N ASP A 152 11.72 8.33 15.53
CA ASP A 152 11.73 9.56 16.34
C ASP A 152 10.33 9.94 16.86
N LYS A 153 9.61 8.96 17.43
CA LYS A 153 8.15 9.02 17.71
C LYS A 153 7.69 10.27 18.48
N SER A 154 8.41 10.68 19.52
CA SER A 154 7.99 11.79 20.40
C SER A 154 8.26 13.18 19.83
N SER A 155 9.12 13.28 18.83
CA SER A 155 9.53 14.55 18.20
C SER A 155 9.33 14.52 16.69
N TRP A 156 8.54 13.57 16.19
CA TRP A 156 8.37 13.35 14.78
C TRP A 156 7.73 14.58 14.13
N LYS A 157 8.27 14.95 12.97
CA LYS A 157 7.74 16.01 12.12
C LYS A 157 7.66 15.50 10.71
N TRP A 158 6.70 16.05 9.97
CA TRP A 158 6.53 15.73 8.57
C TRP A 158 7.85 15.98 7.79
N PRO A 159 8.41 14.96 7.11
CA PRO A 159 9.65 15.12 6.37
C PRO A 159 9.38 15.60 4.93
N PRO A 160 9.77 16.83 4.55
CA PRO A 160 9.38 17.45 3.28
C PRO A 160 10.05 16.82 2.03
N TYR A 161 11.16 16.09 2.22
CA TYR A 161 11.96 15.55 1.11
C TYR A 161 12.10 14.02 1.15
N ASP A 162 11.49 13.37 2.13
CA ASP A 162 11.60 11.91 2.26
C ASP A 162 10.61 11.21 1.34
N LYS A 163 11.01 10.01 0.89
CA LYS A 163 10.12 9.11 0.15
C LYS A 163 9.15 8.43 1.11
N MET A 164 7.93 8.20 0.64
CA MET A 164 6.93 7.51 1.45
C MET A 164 7.25 6.02 1.62
N HIS A 165 6.91 5.47 2.78
CA HIS A 165 7.18 4.10 3.14
C HIS A 165 6.28 3.13 2.33
N VAL A 166 6.90 2.25 1.53
CA VAL A 166 6.19 1.34 0.59
C VAL A 166 5.06 0.59 1.28
N LEU A 167 5.38 -0.11 2.37
CA LEU A 167 4.40 -0.95 3.05
C LEU A 167 3.35 -0.12 3.76
N GLY A 168 3.68 1.10 4.18
CA GLY A 168 2.71 2.03 4.77
C GLY A 168 1.67 2.47 3.74
N CYS A 169 2.13 2.86 2.54
CA CYS A 169 1.23 3.18 1.42
C CYS A 169 0.34 1.98 1.05
N LEU A 170 0.88 0.75 1.01
CA LEU A 170 0.09 -0.45 0.74
C LEU A 170 -0.96 -0.72 1.82
N MET A 171 -0.61 -0.57 3.11
CA MET A 171 -1.57 -0.67 4.21
C MET A 171 -2.73 0.33 4.04
N LEU A 172 -2.42 1.59 3.71
CA LEU A 172 -3.45 2.62 3.49
C LEU A 172 -4.36 2.31 2.30
N GLN A 173 -3.81 1.77 1.20
CA GLN A 173 -4.60 1.35 0.05
C GLN A 173 -5.62 0.25 0.42
N ILE A 174 -5.23 -0.70 1.26
CA ILE A 174 -6.14 -1.74 1.79
C ILE A 174 -7.18 -1.09 2.71
N ILE A 175 -6.75 -0.25 3.65
CA ILE A 175 -7.65 0.37 4.65
C ILE A 175 -8.74 1.22 4.00
N PHE A 176 -8.41 1.97 2.95
CA PHE A 176 -9.40 2.80 2.26
C PHE A 176 -10.48 2.02 1.51
N ARG A 177 -10.37 0.69 1.42
CA ARG A 177 -11.49 -0.16 0.95
C ARG A 177 -12.55 -0.39 2.03
N TYR A 178 -12.28 0.00 3.28
CA TYR A 178 -13.21 -0.12 4.40
C TYR A 178 -13.70 1.26 4.87
N PRO A 179 -14.92 1.35 5.46
CA PRO A 179 -15.50 2.62 5.92
C PRO A 179 -14.86 3.11 7.24
N MET A 180 -13.55 3.31 7.26
CA MET A 180 -12.79 3.72 8.44
C MET A 180 -12.68 5.24 8.54
N VAL A 181 -13.61 5.86 9.27
CA VAL A 181 -13.76 7.33 9.35
C VAL A 181 -12.49 8.03 9.84
N SER A 182 -11.76 7.46 10.80
CA SER A 182 -10.52 8.06 11.35
C SER A 182 -9.46 8.30 10.29
N PHE A 183 -9.26 7.36 9.37
CA PHE A 183 -8.28 7.47 8.28
C PHE A 183 -8.72 8.50 7.24
N PHE A 184 -10.01 8.54 6.90
CA PHE A 184 -10.55 9.56 6.00
C PHE A 184 -10.40 10.98 6.58
N MET A 185 -10.68 11.14 7.87
CA MET A 185 -10.51 12.41 8.58
C MET A 185 -9.05 12.81 8.64
N SER A 186 -8.15 11.86 8.91
CA SER A 186 -6.70 12.10 8.89
C SER A 186 -6.24 12.66 7.56
N LEU A 187 -6.49 11.98 6.43
CA LEU A 187 -6.07 12.46 5.11
C LEU A 187 -6.73 13.81 4.73
N THR A 188 -8.02 13.97 5.01
CA THR A 188 -8.73 15.23 4.67
C THR A 188 -8.39 16.40 5.59
N SER A 189 -7.72 16.17 6.73
CA SER A 189 -7.27 17.22 7.64
C SER A 189 -5.88 17.79 7.31
N MET A 190 -5.08 17.08 6.50
CA MET A 190 -3.74 17.51 6.11
C MET A 190 -3.76 18.83 5.33
N ASP A 191 -2.72 19.66 5.40
CA ASP A 191 -2.63 20.85 4.55
C ASP A 191 -2.39 20.49 3.07
N ALA A 192 -2.54 21.50 2.20
CA ALA A 192 -2.40 21.36 0.76
C ALA A 192 -0.97 20.93 0.35
N ALA A 193 0.06 21.44 1.04
CA ALA A 193 1.46 21.11 0.72
C ALA A 193 1.76 19.63 0.97
N HIS A 194 1.29 19.08 2.09
CA HIS A 194 1.44 17.66 2.39
C HIS A 194 0.65 16.77 1.42
N VAL A 195 -0.59 17.15 1.08
CA VAL A 195 -1.38 16.41 0.07
C VAL A 195 -0.72 16.44 -1.30
N LEU A 196 -0.13 17.57 -1.70
CA LEU A 196 0.65 17.69 -2.93
C LEU A 196 1.88 16.78 -2.91
N GLN A 197 2.62 16.72 -1.79
CA GLN A 197 3.76 15.81 -1.65
C GLN A 197 3.34 14.34 -1.80
N ILE A 198 2.19 13.96 -1.23
CA ILE A 198 1.60 12.62 -1.43
C ILE A 198 1.31 12.38 -2.91
N ALA A 199 0.67 13.31 -3.60
CA ALA A 199 0.32 13.15 -5.00
C ALA A 199 1.54 13.06 -5.94
N LYS A 200 2.66 13.71 -5.58
CA LYS A 200 3.93 13.65 -6.34
C LYS A 200 4.71 12.36 -6.12
N ASP A 201 4.59 11.73 -4.95
CA ASP A 201 5.25 10.44 -4.67
C ASP A 201 4.51 9.31 -5.39
N ALA A 202 5.22 8.44 -6.11
CA ALA A 202 4.59 7.35 -6.87
C ALA A 202 3.79 6.36 -5.99
N ARG A 203 4.19 6.16 -4.73
CA ARG A 203 3.51 5.29 -3.77
C ARG A 203 2.37 6.05 -3.09
N GLY A 204 2.60 7.33 -2.80
CA GLY A 204 1.60 8.25 -2.26
C GLY A 204 0.42 8.49 -3.21
N GLY A 205 0.67 8.63 -4.51
CA GLY A 205 -0.37 8.77 -5.54
C GLY A 205 -1.40 7.65 -5.47
N HIS A 206 -0.96 6.40 -5.32
CA HIS A 206 -1.85 5.26 -5.13
C HIS A 206 -2.68 5.33 -3.83
N VAL A 207 -2.19 6.00 -2.78
CA VAL A 207 -2.96 6.25 -1.55
C VAL A 207 -4.10 7.25 -1.83
N ILE A 208 -3.83 8.32 -2.59
CA ILE A 208 -4.86 9.27 -3.04
C ILE A 208 -5.87 8.57 -3.94
N GLU A 209 -5.41 7.75 -4.89
CA GLU A 209 -6.27 7.00 -5.80
C GLU A 209 -7.19 6.02 -5.07
N ALA A 210 -6.66 5.30 -4.06
CA ALA A 210 -7.44 4.42 -3.20
C ALA A 210 -8.48 5.20 -2.39
N PHE A 211 -8.10 6.35 -1.81
CA PHE A 211 -9.05 7.22 -1.11
C PHE A 211 -10.17 7.72 -2.03
N LEU A 212 -9.84 8.18 -3.24
CA LEU A 212 -10.84 8.65 -4.21
C LEU A 212 -11.75 7.51 -4.73
N SER A 213 -11.24 6.28 -4.73
CA SER A 213 -12.02 5.07 -5.07
C SER A 213 -12.86 4.52 -3.90
N SER A 214 -12.65 5.02 -2.68
CA SER A 214 -13.31 4.49 -1.47
C SER A 214 -14.79 4.86 -1.35
N TYR A 215 -15.44 4.29 -0.33
CA TYR A 215 -16.79 4.61 0.11
C TYR A 215 -16.92 5.98 0.80
N VAL A 216 -15.84 6.76 0.90
CA VAL A 216 -15.89 8.09 1.51
C VAL A 216 -16.86 9.01 0.75
N SER A 217 -17.54 9.90 1.47
CA SER A 217 -18.49 10.84 0.87
C SER A 217 -17.84 11.72 -0.20
N THR A 218 -18.60 12.08 -1.25
CA THR A 218 -18.14 13.00 -2.31
C THR A 218 -17.59 14.29 -1.72
N LYS A 219 -18.22 14.85 -0.67
CA LYS A 219 -17.75 16.05 0.03
C LYS A 219 -16.30 15.91 0.53
N MET A 220 -15.92 14.75 1.05
CA MET A 220 -14.55 14.49 1.52
C MET A 220 -13.58 14.25 0.37
N LYS A 221 -14.01 13.61 -0.73
CA LYS A 221 -13.20 13.49 -1.95
C LYS A 221 -12.85 14.87 -2.50
N LEU A 222 -13.85 15.75 -2.62
CA LEU A 222 -13.65 17.12 -3.08
C LEU A 222 -12.68 17.91 -2.21
N LYS A 223 -12.65 17.70 -0.88
CA LYS A 223 -11.65 18.35 -0.01
C LYS A 223 -10.21 18.03 -0.38
N VAL A 224 -9.93 16.81 -0.86
CA VAL A 224 -8.57 16.43 -1.30
C VAL A 224 -8.29 17.00 -2.69
N VAL A 225 -9.25 16.88 -3.61
CA VAL A 225 -9.14 17.43 -4.97
C VAL A 225 -8.90 18.95 -4.96
N THR A 226 -9.62 19.70 -4.13
CA THR A 226 -9.47 21.16 -4.01
C THR A 226 -8.07 21.56 -3.51
N LYS A 227 -7.42 20.73 -2.69
CA LYS A 227 -6.06 21.01 -2.19
C LYS A 227 -4.97 20.88 -3.25
N LEU A 228 -5.28 20.23 -4.38
CA LEU A 228 -4.35 20.04 -5.49
C LEU A 228 -4.58 21.05 -6.62
N GLN A 229 -5.52 22.00 -6.45
CA GLN A 229 -5.69 23.11 -7.39
C GLN A 229 -4.39 23.88 -7.58
N ASP A 230 -4.20 24.41 -8.78
CA ASP A 230 -2.99 25.10 -9.24
C ASP A 230 -1.75 24.19 -9.39
N HIS A 231 -1.90 22.89 -9.17
CA HIS A 231 -0.82 21.90 -9.28
C HIS A 231 -1.13 20.74 -10.24
N TYR A 232 -2.29 20.70 -10.90
CA TYR A 232 -2.66 19.60 -11.81
C TYR A 232 -1.78 19.56 -13.06
N ALA A 233 -1.38 20.73 -13.58
CA ALA A 233 -0.41 20.81 -14.66
C ALA A 233 0.93 20.17 -14.28
N GLU A 234 1.45 20.49 -13.09
CA GLU A 234 2.71 19.93 -12.59
C GLU A 234 2.59 18.41 -12.36
N LEU A 235 1.50 17.97 -11.72
CA LEU A 235 1.24 16.55 -11.47
C LEU A 235 1.07 15.76 -12.77
N ALA A 236 0.44 16.33 -13.79
CA ALA A 236 0.24 15.67 -15.08
C ALA A 236 1.56 15.43 -15.82
N MET A 237 2.60 16.23 -15.58
CA MET A 237 3.93 16.00 -16.18
C MET A 237 4.62 14.73 -15.63
N GLY A 238 4.30 14.32 -14.40
CA GLY A 238 4.83 13.09 -13.80
C GLY A 238 4.09 11.84 -14.27
N THR A 239 4.83 10.80 -14.67
CA THR A 239 4.24 9.55 -15.20
C THR A 239 3.41 8.78 -14.16
N ALA A 240 3.78 8.82 -12.88
CA ALA A 240 2.99 8.18 -11.83
C ALA A 240 1.81 9.07 -11.40
N SER A 241 2.06 10.36 -11.20
CA SER A 241 1.06 11.33 -10.74
C SER A 241 -0.02 11.65 -11.78
N SER A 242 0.20 11.38 -13.07
CA SER A 242 -0.82 11.54 -14.11
C SER A 242 -2.06 10.65 -13.88
N PHE A 243 -1.88 9.47 -13.30
CA PHE A 243 -3.00 8.59 -12.91
C PHE A 243 -3.81 9.20 -11.75
N THR A 244 -3.11 9.86 -10.81
CA THR A 244 -3.76 10.60 -9.73
C THR A 244 -4.55 11.79 -10.27
N VAL A 245 -4.04 12.52 -11.26
CA VAL A 245 -4.78 13.61 -11.95
C VAL A 245 -6.07 13.07 -12.58
N GLU A 246 -5.98 11.97 -13.32
CA GLU A 246 -7.15 11.33 -13.93
C GLU A 246 -8.20 10.96 -12.87
N LYS A 247 -7.76 10.38 -11.75
CA LYS A 247 -8.66 9.98 -10.67
C LYS A 247 -9.31 11.16 -9.95
N CYS A 248 -8.56 12.26 -9.79
CA CYS A 248 -9.09 13.51 -9.26
C CYS A 248 -10.16 14.07 -10.18
N PHE A 249 -9.91 14.13 -11.49
CA PHE A 249 -10.89 14.59 -12.47
C PHE A 249 -12.17 13.75 -12.45
N ALA A 250 -12.04 12.42 -12.44
CA ALA A 250 -13.19 11.51 -12.37
C ALA A 250 -14.03 11.68 -11.08
N SER A 251 -13.39 12.07 -9.98
CA SER A 251 -14.02 12.23 -8.66
C SER A 251 -14.48 13.67 -8.38
N SER A 252 -14.38 14.57 -9.36
CA SER A 252 -14.68 16.00 -9.25
C SER A 252 -16.11 16.35 -9.69
N ASN A 253 -16.60 17.50 -9.20
CA ASN A 253 -17.79 18.15 -9.75
C ASN A 253 -17.42 18.96 -11.01
N MET A 254 -18.41 19.52 -11.72
CA MET A 254 -18.17 20.23 -12.98
C MET A 254 -17.19 21.40 -12.81
N SER A 255 -17.40 22.25 -11.80
CA SER A 255 -16.52 23.40 -11.53
C SER A 255 -15.05 23.00 -11.32
N LEU A 256 -14.79 21.91 -10.60
CA LEU A 256 -13.43 21.41 -10.41
C LEU A 256 -12.86 20.77 -11.67
N LYS A 257 -13.69 20.08 -12.47
CA LYS A 257 -13.28 19.56 -13.78
C LYS A 257 -12.86 20.70 -14.72
N ASP A 258 -13.59 21.80 -14.73
CA ASP A 258 -13.26 22.98 -15.55
C ASP A 258 -11.91 23.56 -15.12
N ASN A 259 -11.66 23.67 -13.80
CA ASN A 259 -10.38 24.15 -13.28
C ASN A 259 -9.21 23.20 -13.66
N ILE A 260 -9.38 21.89 -13.46
CA ILE A 260 -8.38 20.89 -13.85
C ILE A 260 -8.13 20.98 -15.36
N ALA A 261 -9.18 21.06 -16.17
CA ALA A 261 -9.06 21.16 -17.62
C ALA A 261 -8.33 22.42 -18.06
N ALA A 262 -8.59 23.57 -17.43
CA ALA A 262 -7.90 24.82 -17.70
C ALA A 262 -6.39 24.73 -17.39
N GLU A 263 -6.01 24.12 -16.27
CA GLU A 263 -4.60 23.88 -15.93
C GLU A 263 -3.90 22.96 -16.95
N LEU A 264 -4.55 21.86 -17.34
CA LEU A 264 -4.00 20.93 -18.34
C LEU A 264 -3.90 21.56 -19.72
N LEU A 265 -4.87 22.39 -20.12
CA LEU A 265 -4.86 23.13 -21.37
C LEU A 265 -3.71 24.12 -21.42
N ALA A 266 -3.43 24.84 -20.33
CA ALA A 266 -2.29 25.75 -20.23
C ALA A 266 -0.95 25.01 -20.39
N ALA A 267 -0.85 23.76 -19.93
CA ALA A 267 0.34 22.92 -20.06
C ALA A 267 0.33 21.99 -21.30
N ARG A 268 -0.66 22.09 -22.18
CA ARG A 268 -0.90 21.14 -23.29
C ARG A 268 0.33 20.90 -24.17
N ALA A 269 1.03 21.98 -24.52
CA ALA A 269 2.20 21.93 -25.40
C ALA A 269 3.35 21.10 -24.80
N GLU A 270 3.59 21.23 -23.50
CA GLU A 270 4.61 20.45 -22.80
C GLU A 270 4.12 19.03 -22.51
N LEU A 271 2.86 18.87 -22.12
CA LEU A 271 2.26 17.58 -21.81
C LEU A 271 2.25 16.66 -23.05
N SER A 272 1.97 17.22 -24.24
CA SER A 272 2.01 16.50 -25.51
C SER A 272 3.39 15.92 -25.88
N LYS A 273 4.47 16.45 -25.29
CA LYS A 273 5.84 15.95 -25.50
C LYS A 273 6.17 14.77 -24.58
N THR A 274 5.37 14.54 -23.53
CA THR A 274 5.57 13.41 -22.60
C THR A 274 5.02 12.11 -23.18
N LYS A 275 5.45 10.97 -22.65
CA LYS A 275 4.99 9.64 -23.12
C LYS A 275 3.51 9.37 -22.83
N HIS A 276 3.01 9.86 -21.69
CA HIS A 276 1.64 9.59 -21.21
C HIS A 276 0.68 10.75 -21.48
N GLY A 277 1.18 11.96 -21.72
CA GLY A 277 0.39 13.17 -21.88
C GLY A 277 -0.65 13.14 -23.01
N PRO A 278 -0.32 12.70 -24.25
CA PRO A 278 -1.31 12.58 -25.32
C PRO A 278 -2.50 11.67 -24.95
N TYR A 279 -2.24 10.58 -24.22
CA TYR A 279 -3.29 9.71 -23.72
C TYR A 279 -4.16 10.41 -22.66
N LEU A 280 -3.53 11.10 -21.71
CA LEU A 280 -4.22 11.83 -20.65
C LEU A 280 -5.12 12.94 -21.22
N LEU A 281 -4.59 13.77 -22.13
CA LEU A 281 -5.33 14.86 -22.78
C LEU A 281 -6.55 14.35 -23.54
N LYS A 282 -6.39 13.27 -24.31
CA LYS A 282 -7.49 12.62 -25.03
C LYS A 282 -8.53 12.02 -24.08
N LYS A 283 -8.09 11.37 -23.00
CA LYS A 283 -8.98 10.70 -22.05
C LYS A 283 -9.84 11.68 -21.25
N LEU A 284 -9.29 12.85 -20.96
CA LEU A 284 -9.97 13.92 -20.23
C LEU A 284 -10.70 14.92 -21.14
N ASP A 285 -10.70 14.68 -22.45
CA ASP A 285 -11.35 15.51 -23.46
C ASP A 285 -10.92 16.99 -23.42
N ILE A 286 -9.61 17.21 -23.26
CA ILE A 286 -9.04 18.58 -23.16
C ILE A 286 -8.93 19.26 -24.53
N ASP A 287 -8.88 18.47 -25.60
CA ASP A 287 -8.61 18.96 -26.95
C ASP A 287 -9.88 19.32 -27.73
N GLY A 288 -11.07 18.88 -27.28
CA GLY A 288 -12.36 19.06 -27.95
C GLY A 288 -12.67 18.06 -29.06
#